data_AF-A0A2G5D015-F1
#
_entry.id   AF-A0A2G5D015-F1
#
_cell.length_a   1.000
_cell.length_b   1.000
_cell.length_c   1.000
_cell.angle_alpha   90.00
_cell.angle_beta   90.00
_cell.angle_gamma   90.00
#
_symmetry.space_group_name_H-M   'P 1'
#
loop_
_entity.id
_entity.type
_entity.pdbx_description
1 polymer ?
#
loop_
_entity_poly.entity_id
_entity_poly.type
_entity_poly.pdbx_seq_one_letter_code
_entity_poly.pdbx_strand_id
1 'polypeptide(L)'
;MLGTTVMIPSALVPLMGGSDGDKIRVIQTLLFVSGINTLLQALFGTRLPAVVGGSFAYIIPIIYIIGDSSLQRITEPHERFLQTMRAIQGAMITSSSLQIVLGYSQVWGLFSRFFSPLGMAPVVGLVGLGLLDRGFLLVGNCVEIGIPMLLIVILLSQYLKHVRLVRTVPIFERFTVLICVPIIWVYAHILTSAGAYRNTHVITQLSCRTDRARLIYAAPWFKVPYPLQWGKPTFNAGHTFAMMSAVLVSTIESTGAYKAASRLAIATPPPAYVLSRGIGWQGIGIMLDGLCGSLTGSTVSV
;
A
#
# COMPACT_ATOMS: atom_id res chain seq x y z
N MET A 1 -1.23 -6.01 -2.22
CA MET A 1 -2.56 -5.38 -2.07
C MET A 1 -3.00 -5.28 -0.62
N LEU A 2 -3.68 -6.28 -0.04
CA LEU A 2 -4.31 -6.15 1.29
C LEU A 2 -3.35 -5.71 2.41
N GLY A 3 -2.13 -6.25 2.42
CA GLY A 3 -1.10 -5.86 3.39
C GLY A 3 -0.76 -4.37 3.33
N THR A 4 -0.42 -3.84 2.14
CA THR A 4 -0.03 -2.42 1.98
C THR A 4 -1.19 -1.47 2.26
N THR A 5 -2.41 -1.85 1.90
CA THR A 5 -3.62 -1.05 2.16
C THR A 5 -3.96 -0.91 3.64
N VAL A 6 -3.53 -1.84 4.48
CA VAL A 6 -3.72 -1.77 5.94
C VAL A 6 -2.50 -1.18 6.63
N MET A 7 -1.28 -1.56 6.21
CA MET A 7 -0.03 -1.12 6.84
C MET A 7 0.22 0.38 6.68
N ILE A 8 0.01 0.94 5.48
CA ILE A 8 0.32 2.35 5.20
C ILE A 8 -0.55 3.28 6.08
N PRO A 9 -1.90 3.15 6.10
CA PRO A 9 -2.72 3.97 6.99
C PRO A 9 -2.45 3.70 8.47
N SER A 10 -2.18 2.45 8.87
CA SER A 10 -1.89 2.12 10.26
C SER A 10 -0.61 2.78 10.78
N ALA A 11 0.39 2.98 9.91
CA ALA A 11 1.62 3.67 10.26
C ALA A 11 1.47 5.21 10.24
N LEU A 12 0.77 5.76 9.25
CA LEU A 12 0.75 7.21 9.00
C LEU A 12 -0.38 7.96 9.71
N VAL A 13 -1.58 7.36 9.85
CA VAL A 13 -2.74 8.04 10.47
C VAL A 13 -2.47 8.46 11.92
N PRO A 14 -1.84 7.63 12.77
CA PRO A 14 -1.49 8.05 14.12
C PRO A 14 -0.52 9.23 14.17
N LEU A 15 0.45 9.29 13.25
CA LEU A 15 1.44 10.38 13.18
C LEU A 15 0.78 11.73 12.86
N MET A 16 -0.32 11.72 12.13
CA MET A 16 -1.11 12.91 11.79
C MET A 16 -2.03 13.36 12.94
N GLY A 17 -2.24 12.53 13.97
CA GLY A 17 -3.22 12.77 15.03
C GLY A 17 -4.62 12.20 14.74
N GLY A 18 -4.75 11.32 13.75
CA GLY A 18 -6.02 10.70 13.39
C GLY A 18 -6.46 9.62 14.39
N SER A 19 -7.77 9.47 14.55
CA SER A 19 -8.38 8.45 15.42
C SER A 19 -8.43 7.07 14.75
N ASP A 20 -8.79 6.02 15.50
CA ASP A 20 -9.05 4.69 14.91
C ASP A 20 -10.19 4.72 13.90
N GLY A 21 -11.19 5.60 14.10
CA GLY A 21 -12.26 5.85 13.13
C GLY A 21 -11.74 6.41 11.81
N ASP A 22 -10.79 7.35 11.88
CA ASP A 22 -10.17 7.94 10.69
C ASP A 22 -9.27 6.94 9.96
N LYS A 23 -8.54 6.11 10.71
CA LYS A 23 -7.72 5.01 10.18
C LYS A 23 -8.56 4.06 9.32
N ILE A 24 -9.72 3.62 9.80
CA ILE A 24 -10.61 2.73 9.05
C ILE A 24 -11.13 3.43 7.80
N ARG A 25 -11.53 4.70 7.90
CA ARG A 25 -12.04 5.47 6.76
C ARG A 25 -10.98 5.57 5.66
N VAL A 26 -9.72 5.79 6.02
CA VAL A 26 -8.60 5.78 5.06
C VAL A 26 -8.39 4.39 4.46
N ILE A 27 -8.40 3.32 5.27
CA ILE A 27 -8.27 1.93 4.76
C ILE A 27 -9.40 1.60 3.76
N GLN A 28 -10.65 1.92 4.10
CA GLN A 28 -11.82 1.69 3.24
C GLN A 28 -11.69 2.46 1.93
N THR A 29 -11.27 3.72 2.00
CA THR A 29 -11.06 4.58 0.82
C THR A 29 -9.97 4.02 -0.07
N LEU A 30 -8.84 3.65 0.51
CA LEU A 30 -7.70 3.11 -0.22
C LEU A 30 -8.05 1.78 -0.89
N LEU A 31 -8.77 0.88 -0.21
CA LEU A 31 -9.25 -0.38 -0.80
C LEU A 31 -10.21 -0.14 -1.97
N PHE A 32 -11.18 0.76 -1.80
CA PHE A 32 -12.16 1.07 -2.82
C PHE A 32 -11.53 1.68 -4.07
N VAL A 33 -10.66 2.69 -3.89
CA VAL A 33 -9.97 3.35 -5.00
C VAL A 33 -8.95 2.42 -5.65
N SER A 34 -8.24 1.59 -4.89
CA SER A 34 -7.36 0.54 -5.45
C SER A 34 -8.13 -0.45 -6.34
N GLY A 35 -9.36 -0.80 -5.96
CA GLY A 35 -10.24 -1.64 -6.78
C GLY A 35 -10.63 -0.97 -8.10
N ILE A 36 -11.01 0.31 -8.07
CA ILE A 36 -11.30 1.10 -9.27
C ILE A 36 -10.05 1.21 -10.16
N ASN A 37 -8.90 1.54 -9.56
CA ASN A 37 -7.64 1.68 -10.28
C ASN A 37 -7.20 0.37 -10.93
N THR A 38 -7.41 -0.77 -10.26
CA THR A 38 -7.16 -2.10 -10.83
C THR A 38 -8.06 -2.35 -12.03
N LEU A 39 -9.35 -2.01 -11.94
CA LEU A 39 -10.29 -2.17 -13.06
C LEU A 39 -9.90 -1.29 -14.26
N LEU A 40 -9.56 -0.02 -14.01
CA LEU A 40 -9.09 0.90 -15.05
C LEU A 40 -7.81 0.38 -15.73
N GLN A 41 -6.88 -0.15 -14.94
CA GLN A 41 -5.63 -0.71 -15.44
C GLN A 41 -5.85 -1.98 -16.28
N ALA A 42 -6.78 -2.83 -15.85
CA ALA A 42 -7.13 -4.07 -16.55
C ALA A 42 -7.93 -3.83 -17.85
N LEU A 43 -8.82 -2.83 -17.88
CA LEU A 43 -9.65 -2.54 -19.06
C LEU A 43 -8.93 -1.65 -20.08
N PHE A 44 -8.36 -0.54 -19.62
CA PHE A 44 -7.85 0.54 -20.47
C PHE A 44 -6.33 0.72 -20.40
N GLY A 45 -5.71 0.31 -19.30
CA GLY A 45 -4.26 0.39 -19.08
C GLY A 45 -3.47 -0.63 -19.89
N THR A 46 -2.67 -1.47 -19.22
CA THR A 46 -1.85 -2.49 -19.88
C THR A 46 -2.63 -3.71 -20.31
N ARG A 47 -3.83 -3.95 -19.74
CA ARG A 47 -4.61 -5.20 -19.91
C ARG A 47 -3.87 -6.47 -19.48
N LEU A 48 -2.77 -6.31 -18.75
CA LEU A 48 -2.08 -7.40 -18.11
C LEU A 48 -2.77 -7.73 -16.79
N PRO A 49 -2.65 -8.98 -16.29
CA PRO A 49 -3.12 -9.35 -14.96
C PRO A 49 -2.25 -8.68 -13.90
N ALA A 50 -2.50 -7.39 -13.67
CA ALA A 50 -1.72 -6.50 -12.84
C ALA A 50 -2.65 -5.84 -11.82
N VAL A 51 -2.31 -5.95 -10.53
CA VAL A 51 -3.16 -5.44 -9.46
C VAL A 51 -2.58 -4.11 -8.96
N VAL A 52 -3.44 -3.13 -8.73
CA VAL A 52 -3.04 -1.76 -8.39
C VAL A 52 -3.46 -1.41 -6.98
N GLY A 53 -2.58 -0.76 -6.21
CA GLY A 53 -2.94 -0.24 -4.90
C GLY A 53 -1.78 0.48 -4.20
N GLY A 54 -1.93 0.72 -2.90
CA GLY A 54 -1.09 1.67 -2.17
C GLY A 54 0.41 1.36 -2.21
N SER A 55 1.20 2.38 -2.57
CA SER A 55 2.65 2.30 -2.72
C SER A 55 3.40 2.82 -1.50
N PHE A 56 4.51 2.16 -1.16
CA PHE A 56 5.42 2.61 -0.11
C PHE A 56 6.34 3.76 -0.54
N ALA A 57 6.44 4.04 -1.85
CA ALA A 57 7.23 5.17 -2.36
C ALA A 57 6.74 6.52 -1.80
N TYR A 58 5.44 6.60 -1.50
CA TYR A 58 4.79 7.82 -1.01
C TYR A 58 4.99 8.05 0.49
N ILE A 59 5.45 7.06 1.26
CA ILE A 59 5.64 7.23 2.72
C ILE A 59 6.61 8.36 3.04
N ILE A 60 7.74 8.45 2.32
CA ILE A 60 8.76 9.44 2.63
C ILE A 60 8.25 10.87 2.38
N PRO A 61 7.66 11.20 1.20
CA PRO A 61 7.02 12.49 1.00
C PRO A 61 5.87 12.78 1.96
N ILE A 62 5.08 11.77 2.33
CA ILE A 62 4.00 11.98 3.31
C ILE A 62 4.56 12.33 4.68
N ILE A 63 5.59 11.63 5.17
CA ILE A 63 6.27 11.98 6.44
C ILE A 63 6.84 13.40 6.37
N TYR A 64 7.40 13.80 5.23
CA TYR A 64 7.86 15.17 5.01
C TYR A 64 6.71 16.20 5.14
N ILE A 65 5.54 15.92 4.56
CA ILE A 65 4.36 16.76 4.71
C ILE A 65 3.87 16.79 6.17
N ILE A 66 3.81 15.63 6.84
CA ILE A 66 3.46 15.53 8.26
C ILE A 66 4.39 16.40 9.11
N GLY A 67 5.69 16.42 8.79
CA GLY A 67 6.71 17.20 9.50
C GLY A 67 6.73 18.69 9.19
N ASP A 68 5.83 19.21 8.34
CA ASP A 68 5.77 20.64 8.05
C ASP A 68 5.42 21.44 9.30
N SER A 69 6.25 22.43 9.62
CA SER A 69 6.08 23.35 10.75
C SER A 69 4.69 24.00 10.81
N SER A 70 4.08 24.28 9.66
CA SER A 70 2.73 24.87 9.59
C SER A 70 1.66 23.92 10.12
N LEU A 71 1.78 22.62 9.83
CA LEU A 71 0.87 21.57 10.27
C LEU A 71 1.17 21.13 11.71
N GLN A 72 2.44 21.13 12.12
CA GLN A 72 2.84 20.79 13.49
C GLN A 72 2.44 21.86 14.53
N ARG A 73 2.20 23.10 14.10
CA ARG A 73 1.74 24.18 14.98
C ARG A 73 0.29 24.00 15.45
N ILE A 74 -0.48 23.15 14.78
CA ILE A 74 -1.90 22.90 15.10
C ILE A 74 -1.97 22.05 16.37
N THR A 75 -2.57 22.61 17.42
CA THR A 75 -2.70 21.96 18.74
C THR A 75 -3.76 20.87 18.75
N GLU A 76 -4.84 21.02 17.97
CA GLU A 76 -5.92 20.03 17.92
C GLU A 76 -5.57 18.84 17.00
N PRO A 77 -5.53 17.60 17.51
CA PRO A 77 -5.03 16.45 16.76
C PRO A 77 -5.91 16.06 15.57
N HIS A 78 -7.24 16.20 15.71
CA HIS A 78 -8.16 15.87 14.62
C HIS A 78 -8.10 16.92 13.51
N GLU A 79 -7.97 18.19 13.86
CA GLU A 79 -7.79 19.26 12.87
C GLU A 79 -6.45 19.09 12.12
N ARG A 80 -5.37 18.78 12.84
CA ARG A 80 -4.07 18.46 12.24
C ARG A 80 -4.18 17.32 11.24
N PHE A 81 -4.91 16.26 11.58
CA PHE A 81 -5.17 15.16 10.66
C PHE A 81 -5.91 15.62 9.39
N LEU A 82 -7.00 16.39 9.52
CA LEU A 82 -7.78 16.88 8.38
C LEU A 82 -6.94 17.81 7.48
N GLN A 83 -6.19 18.74 8.06
CA GLN A 83 -5.34 19.66 7.30
C GLN A 83 -4.20 18.92 6.59
N THR A 84 -3.58 17.96 7.26
CA THR A 84 -2.52 17.12 6.66
C THR A 84 -3.07 16.28 5.51
N MET A 85 -4.25 15.68 5.67
CA MET A 85 -4.92 14.96 4.59
C MET A 85 -5.19 15.86 3.38
N ARG A 86 -5.69 17.09 3.59
CA ARG A 86 -5.91 18.06 2.49
C ARG A 86 -4.62 18.45 1.76
N ALA A 87 -3.51 18.57 2.48
CA ALA A 87 -2.19 18.85 1.92
C ALA A 87 -1.70 17.69 1.05
N ILE A 88 -1.83 16.46 1.56
CA ILE A 88 -1.49 15.24 0.82
C ILE A 88 -2.36 15.10 -0.44
N GLN A 89 -3.67 15.38 -0.34
CA GLN A 89 -4.58 15.36 -1.49
C GLN A 89 -4.16 16.35 -2.58
N GLY A 90 -3.88 17.61 -2.22
CA GLY A 90 -3.47 18.63 -3.20
C GLY A 90 -2.12 18.32 -3.84
N ALA A 91 -1.17 17.83 -3.04
CA ALA A 91 0.13 17.38 -3.54
C ALA A 91 0.01 16.19 -4.50
N MET A 92 -0.81 15.18 -4.17
CA MET A 92 -1.05 14.00 -5.02
C MET A 92 -1.74 14.36 -6.33
N ILE A 93 -2.79 15.20 -6.29
CA ILE A 93 -3.49 15.66 -7.51
C ILE A 93 -2.48 16.35 -8.44
N THR A 94 -1.67 17.26 -7.90
CA THR A 94 -0.71 18.01 -8.71
C THR A 94 0.42 17.12 -9.22
N SER A 95 0.97 16.23 -8.40
CA SER A 95 2.01 15.30 -8.84
C SER A 95 1.49 14.28 -9.86
N SER A 96 0.21 13.90 -9.80
CA SER A 96 -0.39 12.96 -10.75
C SER A 96 -0.42 13.50 -12.17
N SER A 97 -0.56 14.83 -12.33
CA SER A 97 -0.53 15.49 -13.64
C SER A 97 0.79 15.21 -14.39
N LEU A 98 1.92 15.18 -13.69
CA LEU A 98 3.22 14.82 -14.27
C LEU A 98 3.19 13.42 -14.88
N GLN A 99 2.63 12.45 -14.16
CA GLN A 99 2.56 11.07 -14.62
C GLN A 99 1.58 10.89 -15.78
N ILE A 100 0.46 11.59 -15.75
CA ILE A 100 -0.52 11.62 -16.85
C ILE A 100 0.15 12.16 -18.12
N VAL A 101 0.85 13.31 -18.01
CA VAL A 101 1.57 13.91 -19.13
C VAL A 101 2.65 12.98 -19.64
N LEU A 102 3.51 12.43 -18.77
CA LEU A 102 4.59 11.51 -19.18
C LEU A 102 4.06 10.20 -19.80
N GLY A 103 2.92 9.69 -19.31
CA GLY A 103 2.29 8.47 -19.80
C GLY A 103 1.62 8.65 -21.16
N TYR A 104 0.75 9.65 -21.32
CA TYR A 104 0.02 9.87 -22.58
C TYR A 104 0.85 10.51 -23.69
N SER A 105 1.91 11.27 -23.34
CA SER A 105 2.86 11.80 -24.34
C SER A 105 3.77 10.73 -24.96
N GLN A 106 3.68 9.47 -24.52
CA GLN A 106 4.56 8.37 -24.93
C GLN A 106 6.04 8.55 -24.57
N VAL A 107 6.41 9.64 -23.89
CA VAL A 107 7.77 9.92 -23.43
C VAL A 107 8.25 8.81 -22.50
N TRP A 108 7.39 8.31 -21.61
CA TRP A 108 7.75 7.18 -20.75
C TRP A 108 8.07 5.91 -21.55
N GLY A 109 7.40 5.69 -22.68
CA GLY A 109 7.71 4.60 -23.60
C GLY A 109 9.17 4.62 -24.08
N LEU A 110 9.70 5.80 -24.40
CA LEU A 110 11.10 5.97 -24.79
C LEU A 110 12.05 5.63 -23.62
N PHE A 111 11.76 6.14 -22.42
CA PHE A 111 12.56 5.84 -21.22
C PHE A 111 12.52 4.36 -20.84
N SER A 112 11.36 3.71 -21.03
CA SER A 112 11.14 2.29 -20.68
C SER A 112 12.10 1.33 -21.40
N ARG A 113 12.68 1.77 -22.54
CA ARG A 113 13.67 1.02 -23.32
C ARG A 113 15.03 0.92 -22.62
N PHE A 114 15.39 1.89 -21.79
CA PHE A 114 16.65 1.87 -21.04
C PHE A 114 16.60 0.94 -19.81
N PHE A 115 15.39 0.60 -19.34
CA PHE A 115 15.25 -0.31 -18.22
C PHE A 115 15.41 -1.77 -18.66
N SER A 116 16.64 -2.25 -18.65
CA SER A 116 16.97 -3.67 -18.78
C SER A 116 16.65 -4.42 -17.48
N PRO A 117 16.47 -5.76 -17.51
CA PRO A 117 16.33 -6.58 -16.31
C PRO A 117 17.48 -6.39 -15.30
N LEU A 118 18.70 -6.13 -15.80
CA LEU A 118 19.89 -5.83 -15.00
C LEU A 118 19.74 -4.52 -14.19
N GLY A 119 19.07 -3.51 -14.74
CA GLY A 119 18.79 -2.26 -14.01
C GLY A 119 17.58 -2.34 -13.07
N MET A 120 16.59 -3.17 -13.41
CA MET A 120 15.36 -3.31 -12.62
C MET A 120 15.53 -4.18 -11.38
N ALA A 121 16.33 -5.26 -11.46
CA ALA A 121 16.49 -6.18 -10.34
C ALA A 121 17.04 -5.53 -9.05
N PRO A 122 18.08 -4.67 -9.10
CA PRO A 122 18.56 -3.97 -7.91
C PRO A 122 17.51 -3.03 -7.31
N VAL A 123 16.74 -2.33 -8.15
CA VAL A 123 15.70 -1.39 -7.69
C VAL A 123 14.59 -2.14 -6.95
N VAL A 124 14.07 -3.22 -7.55
CA VAL A 124 13.04 -4.05 -6.92
C VAL A 124 13.58 -4.72 -5.65
N GLY A 125 14.85 -5.17 -5.67
CA GLY A 125 15.51 -5.74 -4.50
C GLY A 125 15.64 -4.74 -3.34
N LEU A 126 16.07 -3.50 -3.62
CA LEU A 126 16.17 -2.43 -2.63
C LEU A 126 14.82 -2.06 -2.04
N VAL A 127 13.78 -1.97 -2.88
CA VAL A 127 12.40 -1.73 -2.40
C VAL A 127 11.96 -2.88 -1.49
N GLY A 128 12.16 -4.14 -1.91
CA GLY A 128 11.82 -5.31 -1.10
C GLY A 128 12.56 -5.39 0.24
N LEU A 129 13.88 -5.15 0.24
CA LEU A 129 14.69 -5.12 1.46
C LEU A 129 14.30 -3.97 2.39
N GLY A 130 13.96 -2.80 1.84
CA GLY A 130 13.44 -1.67 2.63
C GLY A 130 12.11 -1.98 3.32
N LEU A 131 11.26 -2.82 2.72
CA LEU A 131 10.03 -3.29 3.35
C LEU A 131 10.28 -4.34 4.44
N LEU A 132 11.29 -5.19 4.26
CA LEU A 132 11.69 -6.16 5.28
C LEU A 132 12.16 -5.48 6.57
N ASP A 133 12.96 -4.43 6.45
CA ASP A 133 13.45 -3.67 7.62
C ASP A 133 12.30 -3.11 8.47
N ARG A 134 11.31 -2.48 7.80
CA ARG A 134 10.12 -1.96 8.49
C ARG A 134 9.21 -3.06 9.02
N GLY A 135 9.00 -4.12 8.23
CA GLY A 135 8.11 -5.23 8.58
C GLY A 135 8.63 -6.04 9.76
N PHE A 136 9.94 -6.29 9.83
CA PHE A 136 10.54 -7.09 10.90
C PHE A 136 10.52 -6.37 12.25
N LEU A 137 10.69 -5.04 12.26
CA LEU A 137 10.52 -4.23 13.47
C LEU A 137 9.10 -4.33 14.05
N LEU A 138 8.07 -4.36 13.19
CA LEU A 138 6.68 -4.56 13.62
C LEU A 138 6.43 -5.95 14.22
N VAL A 139 7.07 -6.99 13.67
CA VAL A 139 7.06 -8.35 14.24
C VAL A 139 7.69 -8.37 15.63
N GLY A 140 8.75 -7.57 15.84
CA GLY A 140 9.43 -7.43 17.13
C GLY A 140 8.56 -6.83 18.25
N ASN A 141 7.54 -6.02 17.92
CA ASN A 141 6.62 -5.47 18.92
C ASN A 141 5.70 -6.54 19.54
N CYS A 142 5.50 -7.67 18.85
CA CYS A 142 4.72 -8.80 19.36
C CYS A 142 5.33 -10.12 18.89
N VAL A 143 6.43 -10.50 19.53
CA VAL A 143 7.22 -11.68 19.17
C VAL A 143 6.41 -12.97 19.29
N GLU A 144 5.49 -13.03 20.26
CA GLU A 144 4.68 -14.22 20.55
C GLU A 144 3.71 -14.58 19.43
N ILE A 145 3.25 -13.60 18.64
CA ILE A 145 2.40 -13.82 17.46
C ILE A 145 3.25 -13.81 16.19
N GLY A 146 4.28 -12.97 16.17
CA GLY A 146 5.20 -12.78 15.05
C GLY A 146 5.99 -14.03 14.67
N ILE A 147 6.62 -14.69 15.64
CA ILE A 147 7.42 -15.90 15.38
C ILE A 147 6.55 -17.05 14.85
N PRO A 148 5.40 -17.39 15.46
CA PRO A 148 4.52 -18.41 14.90
C PRO A 148 4.04 -18.08 13.49
N MET A 149 3.74 -16.82 13.19
CA MET A 149 3.39 -16.41 11.82
C MET A 149 4.50 -16.71 10.83
N LEU A 150 5.75 -16.34 11.15
CA LEU A 150 6.90 -16.62 10.29
C LEU A 150 7.12 -18.13 10.11
N LEU A 151 7.01 -18.90 11.19
CA LEU A 151 7.17 -20.36 11.14
C LEU A 151 6.10 -21.00 10.27
N ILE A 152 4.82 -20.61 10.44
CA ILE A 152 3.69 -21.12 9.66
C ILE A 152 3.87 -20.77 8.17
N VAL A 153 4.30 -19.54 7.85
CA VAL A 153 4.58 -19.13 6.46
C VAL A 153 5.72 -19.96 5.86
N ILE A 154 6.82 -20.17 6.58
CA ILE A 154 7.96 -20.98 6.11
C ILE A 154 7.53 -22.44 5.91
N LEU A 155 6.77 -23.00 6.85
CA LEU A 155 6.26 -24.37 6.79
C LEU A 155 5.35 -24.56 5.57
N LEU A 156 4.38 -23.67 5.37
CA LEU A 156 3.44 -23.76 4.25
C LEU A 156 4.08 -23.45 2.90
N SER A 157 5.00 -22.48 2.83
CA SER A 157 5.62 -22.06 1.57
C SER A 157 6.76 -22.97 1.13
N GLN A 158 7.64 -23.40 2.04
CA GLN A 158 8.85 -24.15 1.69
C GLN A 158 8.76 -25.65 1.96
N TYR A 159 8.15 -26.06 3.08
CA TYR A 159 8.14 -27.47 3.51
C TYR A 159 7.03 -28.28 2.83
N LEU A 160 5.79 -27.75 2.77
CA LEU A 160 4.68 -28.45 2.11
C LEU A 160 4.89 -28.68 0.60
N LYS A 161 5.82 -27.94 -0.02
CA LYS A 161 6.25 -28.15 -1.41
C LYS A 161 6.86 -29.53 -1.67
N HIS A 162 7.44 -30.15 -0.64
CA HIS A 162 8.13 -31.44 -0.75
C HIS A 162 7.22 -32.64 -0.43
N VAL A 163 5.97 -32.41 -0.01
CA VAL A 163 5.02 -33.47 0.35
C VAL A 163 4.21 -33.91 -0.87
N ARG A 164 4.31 -35.20 -1.24
CA ARG A 164 3.72 -35.77 -2.47
C ARG A 164 2.21 -35.57 -2.60
N LEU A 165 1.46 -35.52 -1.49
CA LEU A 165 0.00 -35.39 -1.48
C LEU A 165 -0.50 -33.98 -1.86
N VAL A 166 0.31 -32.95 -1.61
CA VAL A 166 -0.06 -31.53 -1.78
C VAL A 166 0.45 -30.96 -3.12
N ARG A 167 1.36 -31.66 -3.79
CA ARG A 167 1.93 -31.29 -5.08
C ARG A 167 0.87 -31.11 -6.19
N THR A 168 -0.25 -31.82 -6.08
CA THR A 168 -1.33 -31.84 -7.09
C THR A 168 -2.23 -30.60 -7.02
N VAL A 169 -2.20 -29.84 -5.91
CA VAL A 169 -3.03 -28.62 -5.72
C VAL A 169 -2.16 -27.43 -5.30
N PRO A 170 -1.75 -26.55 -6.24
CA PRO A 170 -0.88 -25.40 -5.93
C PRO A 170 -1.58 -24.28 -5.14
N ILE A 171 -2.72 -24.57 -4.50
CA ILE A 171 -3.52 -23.63 -3.69
C ILE A 171 -2.72 -23.17 -2.48
N PHE A 172 -2.04 -24.09 -1.80
CA PHE A 172 -1.26 -23.79 -0.60
C PHE A 172 -0.01 -22.93 -0.87
N GLU A 173 0.55 -22.98 -2.08
CA GLU A 173 1.72 -22.19 -2.50
C GLU A 173 1.33 -20.77 -2.94
N ARG A 174 0.22 -20.62 -3.67
CA ARG A 174 -0.20 -19.30 -4.19
C ARG A 174 -0.95 -18.46 -3.17
N PHE A 175 -1.68 -19.09 -2.26
CA PHE A 175 -2.51 -18.42 -1.26
C PHE A 175 -1.99 -18.60 0.17
N THR A 176 -0.71 -18.94 0.35
CA THR A 176 -0.10 -19.16 1.66
C THR A 176 -0.46 -18.03 2.63
N VAL A 177 -0.26 -16.78 2.24
CA VAL A 177 -0.52 -15.61 3.09
C VAL A 177 -2.00 -15.52 3.49
N LEU A 178 -2.93 -15.78 2.56
CA LEU A 178 -4.37 -15.74 2.85
C LEU A 178 -4.81 -16.86 3.82
N ILE A 179 -4.09 -17.98 3.86
CA ILE A 179 -4.35 -19.09 4.77
C ILE A 179 -3.69 -18.85 6.13
N CYS A 180 -2.47 -18.31 6.17
CA CYS A 180 -1.76 -18.04 7.41
C CYS A 180 -2.46 -16.97 8.26
N VAL A 181 -2.99 -15.90 7.64
CA VAL A 181 -3.63 -14.79 8.32
C VAL A 181 -4.82 -15.20 9.23
N PRO A 182 -5.82 -15.98 8.78
CA PRO A 182 -6.88 -16.44 9.66
C PRO A 182 -6.39 -17.40 10.74
N ILE A 183 -5.45 -18.28 10.43
CA ILE A 183 -4.88 -19.23 11.41
C ILE A 183 -4.20 -18.46 12.55
N ILE A 184 -3.32 -17.51 12.22
CA ILE A 184 -2.63 -16.72 13.24
C ILE A 184 -3.59 -15.81 14.00
N TRP A 185 -4.64 -15.30 13.33
CA TRP A 185 -5.66 -14.49 14.00
C TRP A 185 -6.43 -15.31 15.04
N VAL A 186 -6.82 -16.54 14.72
CA VAL A 186 -7.47 -17.47 15.68
C VAL A 186 -6.52 -17.76 16.85
N TYR A 187 -5.24 -18.02 16.57
CA TYR A 187 -4.22 -18.21 17.61
C TYR A 187 -4.09 -16.98 18.53
N ALA A 188 -4.01 -15.78 17.96
CA ALA A 188 -3.96 -14.53 18.71
C ALA A 188 -5.23 -14.30 19.53
N HIS A 189 -6.40 -14.68 19.01
CA HIS A 189 -7.66 -14.59 19.73
C HIS A 189 -7.68 -15.52 20.95
N ILE A 190 -7.23 -16.77 20.80
CA ILE A 190 -7.12 -17.74 21.90
C ILE A 190 -6.18 -17.22 22.99
N LEU A 191 -5.02 -16.68 22.63
CA LEU A 191 -4.08 -16.07 23.58
C LEU A 191 -4.70 -14.86 24.31
N THR A 192 -5.48 -14.06 23.59
CA THR A 192 -6.19 -12.91 24.16
C THR A 192 -7.26 -13.37 25.17
N SER A 193 -8.06 -14.39 24.83
CA SER A 193 -9.12 -14.91 25.71
C SER A 193 -8.57 -15.68 26.92
N ALA A 194 -7.46 -16.39 26.74
CA ALA A 194 -6.75 -17.11 27.81
C ALA A 194 -6.11 -16.16 28.85
N GLY A 195 -6.07 -14.85 28.56
CA GLY A 195 -5.58 -13.84 29.49
C GLY A 195 -4.06 -13.70 29.54
N ALA A 196 -3.33 -14.26 28.56
CA ALA A 196 -1.87 -14.23 28.50
C ALA A 196 -1.29 -12.79 28.57
N TYR A 197 -2.05 -11.80 28.08
CA TYR A 197 -1.64 -10.39 28.03
C TYR A 197 -2.32 -9.50 29.08
N ARG A 198 -2.92 -10.03 30.15
CA ARG A 198 -3.62 -9.19 31.16
C ARG A 198 -2.65 -8.40 32.05
N ASN A 199 -1.50 -8.98 32.37
CA ASN A 199 -0.52 -8.41 33.32
C ASN A 199 0.76 -7.88 32.62
N THR A 200 0.77 -7.80 31.29
CA THR A 200 1.92 -7.30 30.53
C THR A 200 1.89 -5.79 30.36
N HIS A 201 3.01 -5.21 29.91
CA HIS A 201 3.14 -3.77 29.70
C HIS A 201 2.10 -3.24 28.69
N VAL A 202 1.60 -2.02 28.88
CA VAL A 202 0.51 -1.42 28.07
C VAL A 202 0.79 -1.44 26.56
N ILE A 203 2.06 -1.24 26.18
CA ILE A 203 2.52 -1.26 24.77
C ILE A 203 2.34 -2.65 24.15
N THR A 204 2.68 -3.70 24.90
CA THR A 204 2.47 -5.10 24.48
C THR A 204 0.98 -5.42 24.42
N GLN A 205 0.19 -4.91 25.36
CA GLN A 205 -1.27 -5.09 25.32
C GLN A 205 -1.92 -4.43 24.10
N LEU A 206 -1.42 -3.27 23.67
CA LEU A 206 -1.91 -2.57 22.48
C LEU A 206 -1.53 -3.28 21.18
N SER A 207 -0.35 -3.89 21.13
CA SER A 207 0.20 -4.50 19.91
C SER A 207 -0.24 -5.96 19.73
N CYS A 208 -0.30 -6.74 20.83
CA CYS A 208 -0.53 -8.18 20.78
C CYS A 208 -2.00 -8.59 20.93
N ARG A 209 -2.86 -7.73 21.45
CA ARG A 209 -4.26 -8.12 21.73
C ARG A 209 -5.18 -7.82 20.56
N THR A 210 -6.09 -8.76 20.30
CA THR A 210 -7.09 -8.66 19.22
C THR A 210 -8.26 -7.72 19.55
N ASP A 211 -8.54 -7.43 20.82
CA ASP A 211 -9.70 -6.64 21.28
C ASP A 211 -9.46 -5.12 21.30
N ARG A 212 -8.19 -4.67 21.24
CA ARG A 212 -7.83 -3.26 21.43
C ARG A 212 -7.99 -2.40 20.18
N ALA A 213 -8.02 -3.01 19.00
CA ALA A 213 -8.00 -2.27 17.75
C ALA A 213 -9.30 -1.45 17.52
N ARG A 214 -10.43 -1.79 18.16
CA ARG A 214 -11.76 -1.13 18.03
C ARG A 214 -12.23 -0.84 16.58
N LEU A 215 -11.58 -1.42 15.57
CA LEU A 215 -11.86 -1.16 14.15
C LEU A 215 -13.29 -1.54 13.77
N ILE A 216 -13.78 -2.69 14.27
CA ILE A 216 -15.11 -3.20 13.93
C ILE A 216 -16.21 -2.31 14.52
N TYR A 217 -16.01 -1.79 15.74
CA TYR A 217 -17.00 -0.94 16.41
C TYR A 217 -17.07 0.48 15.86
N ALA A 218 -15.97 0.99 15.30
CA ALA A 218 -15.91 2.33 14.74
C ALA A 218 -16.33 2.41 13.25
N ALA A 219 -16.51 1.26 12.60
CA ALA A 219 -16.84 1.18 11.18
C ALA A 219 -18.37 1.20 10.94
N PRO A 220 -18.90 2.10 10.10
CA PRO A 220 -20.27 1.98 9.61
C PRO A 220 -20.42 0.77 8.67
N TRP A 221 -21.59 0.13 8.68
CA TRP A 221 -21.89 -1.06 7.87
C TRP A 221 -21.79 -0.81 6.37
N PHE A 222 -22.27 0.34 5.91
CA PHE A 222 -22.16 0.77 4.51
C PHE A 222 -21.63 2.19 4.45
N LYS A 223 -20.52 2.38 3.75
CA LYS A 223 -19.97 3.71 3.48
C LYS A 223 -19.25 3.71 2.14
N VAL A 224 -19.73 4.58 1.25
CA VAL A 224 -19.10 4.81 -0.05
C VAL A 224 -18.14 6.00 0.10
N PRO A 225 -16.84 5.83 -0.20
CA PRO A 225 -15.91 6.94 -0.27
C PRO A 225 -16.33 7.90 -1.39
N TYR A 226 -16.39 9.20 -1.09
CA TYR A 226 -16.74 10.23 -2.06
C TYR A 226 -15.56 11.20 -2.24
N PRO A 227 -15.44 11.84 -3.41
CA PRO A 227 -14.37 12.81 -3.66
C PRO A 227 -14.46 13.97 -2.68
N LEU A 228 -13.30 14.44 -2.21
CA LEU A 228 -13.12 15.54 -1.27
C LEU A 228 -13.74 15.31 0.12
N GLN A 229 -13.87 14.05 0.56
CA GLN A 229 -14.42 13.71 1.88
C GLN A 229 -13.66 14.30 3.09
N TRP A 230 -12.41 14.72 2.90
CA TRP A 230 -11.60 15.36 3.94
C TRP A 230 -11.62 16.90 3.85
N GLY A 231 -12.30 17.47 2.84
CA GLY A 231 -12.40 18.90 2.55
C GLY A 231 -11.66 19.32 1.28
N LYS A 232 -11.57 20.65 1.06
CA LYS A 232 -10.91 21.23 -0.13
C LYS A 232 -9.39 20.96 -0.08
N PRO A 233 -8.76 20.46 -1.17
CA PRO A 233 -7.33 20.21 -1.20
C PRO A 233 -6.53 21.51 -1.08
N THR A 234 -5.39 21.46 -0.40
CA THR A 234 -4.47 22.59 -0.27
C THR A 234 -3.23 22.35 -1.12
N PHE A 235 -2.85 23.36 -1.89
CA PHE A 235 -1.75 23.26 -2.85
C PHE A 235 -0.54 24.02 -2.33
N ASN A 236 0.52 23.29 -2.01
CA ASN A 236 1.82 23.86 -1.63
C ASN A 236 2.89 23.30 -2.58
N ALA A 237 3.77 24.17 -3.09
CA ALA A 237 4.82 23.80 -4.03
C ALA A 237 5.82 22.82 -3.40
N GLY A 238 6.19 23.01 -2.13
CA GLY A 238 7.14 22.15 -1.44
C GLY A 238 6.61 20.72 -1.28
N HIS A 239 5.35 20.58 -0.86
CA HIS A 239 4.67 19.28 -0.76
C HIS A 239 4.53 18.60 -2.12
N THR A 240 4.21 19.39 -3.15
CA THR A 240 4.07 18.90 -4.52
C THR A 240 5.38 18.37 -5.08
N PHE A 241 6.49 19.08 -4.90
CA PHE A 241 7.80 18.66 -5.39
C PHE A 241 8.25 17.35 -4.73
N ALA A 242 8.06 17.24 -3.41
CA ALA A 242 8.31 15.99 -2.70
C ALA A 242 7.45 14.84 -3.27
N MET A 243 6.16 15.08 -3.53
CA MET A 243 5.26 14.06 -4.07
C MET A 243 5.58 13.66 -5.51
N MET A 244 6.09 14.58 -6.34
CA MET A 244 6.57 14.28 -7.69
C MET A 244 7.70 13.25 -7.69
N SER A 245 8.59 13.29 -6.70
CA SER A 245 9.66 12.29 -6.58
C SER A 245 9.11 10.88 -6.35
N ALA A 246 8.10 10.71 -5.48
CA ALA A 246 7.42 9.43 -5.28
C ALA A 246 6.70 8.96 -6.53
N VAL A 247 6.07 9.88 -7.27
CA VAL A 247 5.44 9.56 -8.56
C VAL A 247 6.47 8.96 -9.54
N LEU A 248 7.67 9.52 -9.65
CA LEU A 248 8.73 8.97 -10.52
C LEU A 248 9.25 7.60 -10.04
N VAL A 249 9.36 7.38 -8.73
CA VAL A 249 9.69 6.05 -8.21
C VAL A 249 8.58 5.05 -8.56
N SER A 250 7.32 5.48 -8.41
CA SER A 250 6.13 4.69 -8.67
C SER A 250 6.00 4.25 -10.14
N THR A 251 6.46 5.08 -11.09
CA THR A 251 6.48 4.74 -12.53
C THR A 251 7.54 3.69 -12.85
N ILE A 252 8.73 3.79 -12.24
CA ILE A 252 9.82 2.81 -12.40
C ILE A 252 9.39 1.46 -11.85
N GLU A 253 8.88 1.44 -10.62
CA GLU A 253 8.36 0.23 -9.95
C GLU A 253 7.29 -0.45 -10.82
N SER A 254 6.31 0.32 -11.29
CA SER A 254 5.20 -0.20 -12.08
C SER A 254 5.64 -0.71 -13.45
N THR A 255 6.66 -0.10 -14.05
CA THR A 255 7.24 -0.59 -15.31
C THR A 255 7.93 -1.94 -15.12
N GLY A 256 8.64 -2.11 -14.00
CA GLY A 256 9.22 -3.40 -13.61
C GLY A 256 8.15 -4.47 -13.39
N ALA A 257 7.09 -4.09 -12.66
CA ALA A 257 5.93 -4.94 -12.42
C ALA A 257 5.26 -5.38 -13.73
N TYR A 258 5.02 -4.49 -14.70
CA TYR A 258 4.44 -4.86 -15.98
C TYR A 258 5.29 -5.88 -16.76
N LYS A 259 6.62 -5.70 -16.78
CA LYS A 259 7.55 -6.65 -17.45
C LYS A 259 7.61 -8.00 -16.72
N ALA A 260 7.52 -8.01 -15.40
CA ALA A 260 7.44 -9.23 -14.60
C ALA A 260 6.10 -9.95 -14.83
N ALA A 261 4.99 -9.22 -14.77
CA ALA A 261 3.65 -9.74 -14.99
C ALA A 261 3.49 -10.33 -16.39
N SER A 262 4.02 -9.69 -17.44
CA SER A 262 3.97 -10.24 -18.80
C SER A 262 4.75 -11.55 -18.91
N ARG A 263 5.92 -11.65 -18.26
CA ARG A 263 6.73 -12.90 -18.24
C ARG A 263 6.02 -14.02 -17.48
N LEU A 264 5.44 -13.72 -16.32
CA LEU A 264 4.70 -14.69 -15.51
C LEU A 264 3.41 -15.15 -16.19
N ALA A 265 2.77 -14.26 -16.97
CA ALA A 265 1.59 -14.58 -17.76
C ALA A 265 1.90 -15.26 -19.11
N ILE A 266 3.18 -15.52 -19.43
CA ILE A 266 3.61 -16.05 -20.74
C ILE A 266 3.07 -15.19 -21.90
N ALA A 267 2.95 -13.88 -21.65
CA ALA A 267 2.52 -12.92 -22.64
C ALA A 267 3.74 -12.36 -23.40
N THR A 268 3.51 -11.88 -24.62
CA THR A 268 4.53 -11.15 -25.37
C THR A 268 5.02 -9.94 -24.57
N PRO A 269 6.33 -9.65 -24.55
CA PRO A 269 6.85 -8.47 -23.86
C PRO A 269 6.09 -7.20 -24.27
N PRO A 270 5.58 -6.40 -23.32
CA PRO A 270 4.72 -5.29 -23.63
C PRO A 270 5.50 -4.22 -24.41
N PRO A 271 4.99 -3.78 -25.58
CA PRO A 271 5.63 -2.73 -26.35
C PRO A 271 5.59 -1.40 -25.59
N ALA A 272 6.50 -0.48 -25.93
CA ALA A 272 6.67 0.81 -25.25
C ALA A 272 5.37 1.62 -25.13
N TYR A 273 4.52 1.59 -26.17
CA TYR A 273 3.24 2.31 -26.16
C TYR A 273 2.24 1.74 -25.13
N VAL A 274 2.25 0.42 -24.88
CA VAL A 274 1.40 -0.22 -23.86
C VAL A 274 1.88 0.14 -22.46
N LEU A 275 3.20 0.14 -22.25
CA LEU A 275 3.79 0.58 -20.98
C LEU A 275 3.45 2.03 -20.69
N SER A 276 3.62 2.93 -21.67
CA SER A 276 3.31 4.34 -21.50
C SER A 276 1.82 4.59 -21.25
N ARG A 277 0.93 3.88 -21.96
CA ARG A 277 -0.51 3.91 -21.70
C ARG A 277 -0.85 3.43 -20.30
N GLY A 278 -0.19 2.36 -19.83
CA GLY A 278 -0.33 1.86 -18.47
C GLY A 278 0.06 2.89 -17.41
N ILE A 279 1.17 3.61 -17.63
CA ILE A 279 1.58 4.70 -16.73
C ILE A 279 0.61 5.89 -16.78
N GLY A 280 0.06 6.22 -17.95
CA GLY A 280 -0.96 7.28 -18.07
C GLY A 280 -2.20 6.96 -17.24
N TRP A 281 -2.71 5.72 -17.33
CA TRP A 281 -3.84 5.25 -16.51
C TRP A 281 -3.52 5.15 -15.03
N GLN A 282 -2.30 4.76 -14.67
CA GLN A 282 -1.84 4.82 -13.29
C GLN A 282 -1.84 6.26 -12.76
N GLY A 283 -1.43 7.24 -13.57
CA GLY A 283 -1.50 8.66 -13.22
C GLY A 283 -2.94 9.13 -12.95
N ILE A 284 -3.91 8.71 -13.79
CA ILE A 284 -5.34 8.95 -13.53
C ILE A 284 -5.76 8.29 -12.20
N GLY A 285 -5.27 7.09 -11.92
CA GLY A 285 -5.54 6.41 -10.65
C GLY A 285 -5.02 7.17 -9.44
N ILE A 286 -3.82 7.77 -9.53
CA ILE A 286 -3.25 8.61 -8.46
C ILE A 286 -4.01 9.94 -8.32
N MET A 287 -4.57 10.47 -9.42
CA MET A 287 -5.47 11.61 -9.35
C MET A 287 -6.75 11.25 -8.57
N LEU A 288 -7.33 10.07 -8.83
CA LEU A 288 -8.47 9.55 -8.07
C LEU A 288 -8.13 9.30 -6.59
N ASP A 289 -6.93 8.80 -6.31
CA ASP A 289 -6.39 8.66 -4.95
C ASP A 289 -6.35 10.01 -4.22
N GLY A 290 -5.86 11.06 -4.89
CA GLY A 290 -5.87 12.43 -4.39
C GLY A 290 -7.28 12.98 -4.16
N LEU A 291 -8.19 12.77 -5.11
CA LEU A 291 -9.58 13.26 -5.01
C LEU A 291 -10.34 12.59 -3.86
N CYS A 292 -10.31 11.26 -3.77
CA CYS A 292 -10.97 10.52 -2.70
C CYS A 292 -10.22 10.59 -1.36
N GLY A 293 -8.93 10.94 -1.39
CA GLY A 293 -8.08 11.01 -0.21
C GLY A 293 -7.75 9.63 0.36
N SER A 294 -7.13 8.78 -0.47
CA SER A 294 -6.66 7.45 -0.10
C SER A 294 -5.31 7.44 0.65
N LEU A 295 -4.81 8.62 1.03
CA LEU A 295 -3.54 8.89 1.74
C LEU A 295 -2.27 8.60 0.93
N THR A 296 -2.24 7.56 0.10
CA THR A 296 -1.08 7.17 -0.70
C THR A 296 -1.45 7.00 -2.17
N GLY A 297 -0.49 7.21 -3.07
CA GLY A 297 -0.67 6.94 -4.48
C GLY A 297 -0.60 5.45 -4.81
N SER A 298 -1.24 5.11 -5.92
CA SER A 298 -1.29 3.75 -6.45
C SER A 298 -0.05 3.34 -7.27
N THR A 299 0.49 2.16 -6.99
CA THR A 299 1.44 1.42 -7.87
C THR A 299 0.92 0.05 -8.23
N VAL A 300 1.50 -0.48 -9.30
CA VAL A 300 1.25 -1.86 -9.72
C VAL A 300 2.06 -2.80 -8.84
N SER A 301 1.39 -3.78 -8.26
CA SER A 301 1.98 -4.91 -7.58
C SER A 301 1.69 -6.20 -8.35
N VAL A 302 2.68 -7.09 -8.45
CA VAL A 302 2.56 -8.44 -9.01
C VAL A 302 2.62 -9.46 -7.88
#